data_AF-A0A7W1EBY0-F1
#
_entry.id   AF-A0A7W1EBY0-F1
#
_cell.length_a   1.000
_cell.length_b   1.000
_cell.length_c   1.000
_cell.angle_alpha   90.00
_cell.angle_beta   90.00
_cell.angle_gamma   90.00
#
_symmetry.space_group_name_H-M   'P 1'
#
loop_
_entity.id
_entity.type
_entity.pdbx_description
1 polymer ?
#
loop_
_entity_poly.entity_id
_entity_poly.type
_entity_poly.pdbx_seq_one_letter_code
_entity_poly.pdbx_strand_id
1 'polypeptide(L)'
;MKITVLTYLDSENENSKEYDPVVTQVARTLRGLGHRVSVLGVHADVKRLIAGLSRRRPDLVFNLMEMFGDNVFGDIPVAGLLELEGM
;
A
#
# COMPACT_ATOMS: atom_id res chain seq x y z
N MET A 1 3.61 -11.62 11.72
CA MET A 1 4.05 -10.27 11.33
C MET A 1 2.83 -9.42 11.00
N LYS A 2 2.92 -8.12 11.22
CA LYS A 2 2.01 -7.09 10.71
C LYS A 2 2.43 -6.74 9.30
N ILE A 3 1.63 -7.11 8.31
CA ILE A 3 1.92 -6.82 6.90
C ILE A 3 0.94 -5.75 6.42
N THR A 4 1.45 -4.72 5.76
CA THR A 4 0.61 -3.76 5.03
C THR A 4 0.74 -4.02 3.54
N VAL A 5 -0.37 -4.34 2.89
CA VAL A 5 -0.44 -4.38 1.42
C VAL A 5 -0.69 -2.95 0.95
N LEU A 6 0.27 -2.37 0.25
CA LEU A 6 0.20 -1.01 -0.30
C LEU A 6 -0.29 -1.09 -1.74
N THR A 7 -1.36 -0.37 -2.08
CA THR A 7 -2.00 -0.40 -3.42
C THR A 7 -2.44 0.98 -3.88
N TYR A 8 -2.50 1.16 -5.21
CA TYR A 8 -2.96 2.39 -5.82
C TYR A 8 -4.49 2.44 -5.73
N LEU A 9 -5.05 3.65 -5.69
CA LEU A 9 -6.48 3.89 -5.81
C LEU A 9 -6.73 4.71 -7.09
N ASP A 10 -7.59 4.22 -7.98
CA ASP A 10 -7.97 4.90 -9.22
C ASP A 10 -8.76 6.19 -9.02
N SER A 11 -9.15 6.50 -7.79
CA SER A 11 -9.90 7.71 -7.45
C SER A 11 -9.30 8.40 -6.24
N GLU A 12 -9.48 9.72 -6.18
CA GLU A 12 -9.21 10.51 -4.97
C GLU A 12 -10.12 10.12 -3.78
N ASN A 13 -11.14 9.27 -4.00
CA ASN A 13 -11.98 8.77 -2.93
C ASN A 13 -11.22 7.74 -2.07
N GLU A 14 -10.65 8.24 -0.98
CA GLU A 14 -9.87 7.49 0.00
C GLU A 14 -10.63 6.38 0.72
N ASN A 15 -11.96 6.44 0.72
CA ASN A 15 -12.81 5.41 1.30
C ASN A 15 -13.20 4.34 0.28
N SER A 16 -12.76 4.49 -0.97
CA SER A 16 -12.90 3.45 -1.97
C SER A 16 -12.23 2.17 -1.46
N LYS A 17 -12.99 1.08 -1.53
CA LYS A 17 -12.49 -0.28 -1.30
C LYS A 17 -12.44 -1.05 -2.60
N GLU A 18 -12.55 -0.35 -3.72
CA GLU A 18 -12.33 -0.91 -5.04
C GLU A 18 -10.84 -0.97 -5.26
N TYR A 19 -10.32 -2.18 -5.10
CA TYR A 19 -8.95 -2.53 -5.35
C TYR A 19 -8.92 -3.50 -6.53
N ASP A 20 -7.80 -3.57 -7.23
CA ASP A 20 -7.55 -4.68 -8.14
C ASP A 20 -7.74 -6.03 -7.39
N PRO A 21 -8.38 -7.04 -8.01
CA PRO A 21 -8.54 -8.36 -7.42
C PRO A 21 -7.27 -8.94 -6.78
N VAL A 22 -6.09 -8.65 -7.34
CA VAL A 22 -4.79 -9.10 -6.82
C VAL A 22 -4.56 -8.66 -5.37
N VAL A 23 -5.00 -7.46 -4.98
CA VAL A 23 -4.85 -6.93 -3.61
C VAL A 23 -5.60 -7.83 -2.62
N THR A 24 -6.83 -8.20 -2.97
CA THR A 24 -7.67 -9.06 -2.11
C THR A 24 -7.11 -10.48 -2.06
N GLN A 25 -6.60 -11.00 -3.18
CA GLN A 25 -5.96 -12.31 -3.24
C GLN A 25 -4.71 -12.38 -2.37
N VAL A 26 -3.79 -11.41 -2.51
CA VAL A 26 -2.57 -11.31 -1.69
C VAL A 26 -2.93 -11.18 -0.22
N ALA A 27 -3.85 -10.26 0.13
CA ALA A 27 -4.24 -10.06 1.52
C ALA A 27 -4.88 -11.32 2.13
N ARG A 28 -5.72 -12.04 1.37
CA ARG A 28 -6.32 -13.30 1.83
C ARG A 28 -5.27 -14.39 2.03
N THR A 29 -4.33 -14.55 1.11
CA THR A 29 -3.26 -15.54 1.20
C THR A 29 -2.37 -15.28 2.40
N LEU A 30 -1.90 -14.04 2.59
CA LEU A 30 -1.07 -13.65 3.73
C LEU A 30 -1.78 -13.85 5.08
N ARG A 31 -3.09 -13.59 5.16
CA ARG A 31 -3.90 -13.93 6.35
C ARG A 31 -3.97 -15.44 6.58
N GLY A 32 -4.15 -16.22 5.51
CA GLY A 32 -4.14 -17.69 5.58
C GLY A 32 -2.82 -18.26 6.11
N LEU A 33 -1.71 -17.57 5.86
CA LEU A 33 -0.37 -17.89 6.41
C LEU A 33 -0.18 -17.42 7.87
N GLY A 34 -1.21 -16.87 8.52
CA GLY A 34 -1.17 -16.47 9.94
C GLY A 34 -0.64 -15.05 10.18
N HIS A 35 -0.51 -14.21 9.15
CA HIS A 35 -0.09 -12.82 9.32
C HIS A 35 -1.26 -11.89 9.66
N ARG A 36 -0.98 -10.79 10.37
CA ARG A 36 -1.93 -9.70 10.59
C ARG A 36 -1.85 -8.74 9.42
N VAL A 37 -2.85 -8.75 8.53
CA VAL A 37 -2.77 -8.03 7.25
C VAL A 37 -3.74 -6.86 7.19
N SER A 38 -3.22 -5.69 6.85
CA SER A 38 -4.00 -4.49 6.52
C SER A 38 -3.75 -4.08 5.07
N VAL A 39 -4.72 -3.38 4.46
CA VAL A 39 -4.56 -2.76 3.14
C VAL A 39 -4.46 -1.25 3.33
N LEU A 40 -3.58 -0.62 2.56
CA LEU A 40 -3.41 0.83 2.46
C LEU A 40 -3.51 1.22 0.99
N GLY A 41 -4.65 1.78 0.60
CA GLY A 41 -4.83 2.43 -0.68
C GLY A 41 -4.33 3.88 -0.65
N VAL A 42 -3.64 4.34 -1.69
CA VAL A 42 -3.18 5.73 -1.83
C VAL A 42 -3.38 6.23 -3.25
N HIS A 43 -3.83 7.49 -3.38
CA HIS A 43 -3.87 8.22 -4.64
C HIS A 43 -3.09 9.55 -4.49
N ALA A 44 -1.98 9.70 -5.22
CA ALA A 44 -1.18 10.92 -5.37
C ALA A 44 -0.72 11.70 -4.11
N ASP A 45 -0.98 11.22 -2.89
CA ASP A 45 -0.71 11.97 -1.64
C ASP A 45 0.37 11.29 -0.80
N VAL A 46 1.58 11.84 -0.88
CA VAL A 46 2.76 11.36 -0.15
C VAL A 46 2.57 11.49 1.37
N LYS A 47 1.91 12.55 1.84
CA LYS A 47 1.71 12.76 3.29
C LYS A 47 0.80 11.68 3.85
N ARG A 48 -0.22 11.27 3.10
CA ARG A 48 -1.12 10.17 3.47
C ARG A 48 -0.44 8.82 3.42
N LEU A 49 0.42 8.59 2.44
CA LEU A 49 1.24 7.38 2.40
C LEU A 49 2.06 7.24 3.68
N ILE A 50 2.84 8.27 4.02
CA ILE A 50 3.67 8.29 5.23
C ILE A 50 2.80 8.12 6.47
N ALA A 51 1.78 8.95 6.67
CA ALA A 51 0.90 8.87 7.84
C ALA A 51 0.19 7.50 7.96
N GLY A 52 -0.20 6.92 6.82
CA GLY A 52 -0.84 5.62 6.73
C GLY A 52 0.08 4.48 7.18
N LEU A 53 1.37 4.54 6.82
CA LEU A 53 2.41 3.61 7.25
C LEU A 53 2.76 3.81 8.72
N SER A 54 3.02 5.05 9.15
CA SER A 54 3.36 5.38 10.55
C SER A 54 2.26 4.93 11.53
N ARG A 55 0.98 5.06 11.15
CA ARG A 55 -0.15 4.60 11.99
C ARG A 55 -0.20 3.08 12.09
N ARG A 56 0.08 2.36 11.00
CA ARG A 56 -0.01 0.89 10.95
C ARG A 56 1.19 0.22 11.61
N ARG A 57 2.37 0.85 11.55
CA ARG A 57 3.66 0.30 11.98
C ARG A 57 3.82 -1.15 11.50
N PRO A 58 3.83 -1.39 10.17
CA PRO A 58 4.04 -2.72 9.64
C PRO A 58 5.45 -3.23 9.97
N ASP A 59 5.59 -4.54 10.07
CA ASP A 59 6.89 -5.22 10.07
C ASP A 59 7.39 -5.44 8.63
N LEU A 60 6.48 -5.40 7.64
CA LEU A 60 6.75 -5.57 6.21
C LEU A 60 5.68 -4.87 5.37
N VAL A 61 6.10 -4.20 4.30
CA VAL A 61 5.20 -3.65 3.27
C VAL A 61 5.21 -4.58 2.05
N PHE A 62 4.04 -5.10 1.69
CA PHE A 62 3.87 -5.79 0.42
C PHE A 62 3.43 -4.74 -0.62
N ASN A 63 4.39 -4.26 -1.40
CA ASN A 63 4.18 -3.16 -2.33
C ASN A 63 3.55 -3.65 -3.64
N LEU A 64 2.30 -3.25 -3.90
CA LEU A 64 1.58 -3.43 -5.16
C LEU A 64 1.31 -2.06 -5.82
N MET A 65 2.25 -1.10 -5.68
CA MET A 65 2.20 0.12 -6.49
C MET A 65 2.46 -0.20 -7.95
N GLU A 66 1.57 0.29 -8.78
CA GLU A 66 1.72 0.29 -10.24
C GLU A 66 1.87 1.71 -10.79
N MET A 67 1.40 2.72 -10.04
CA MET A 67 1.50 4.14 -10.38
C MET A 67 1.25 5.02 -9.15
N PHE A 68 1.50 6.32 -9.30
CA PHE A 68 1.21 7.29 -8.24
C PHE A 68 0.60 8.58 -8.82
N GLY A 69 -0.70 8.78 -8.60
CA GLY A 69 -1.47 9.82 -9.30
C GLY A 69 -1.48 9.54 -10.80
N ASP A 70 -1.30 10.57 -11.63
CA ASP A 70 -1.27 10.41 -13.09
C ASP A 70 0.09 9.90 -13.64
N ASN A 71 1.05 9.57 -12.77
CA ASN A 71 2.38 9.12 -13.19
C ASN A 71 2.51 7.60 -13.08
N VAL A 72 2.53 6.93 -14.24
CA VAL A 72 2.77 5.48 -14.39
C VAL A 72 4.16 5.02 -13.95
N PHE A 73 5.14 5.93 -13.80
CA PHE A 73 6.44 5.63 -13.20
C PHE A 73 6.54 6.08 -11.73
N GLY A 74 5.40 6.44 -11.14
CA GLY A 74 5.32 6.92 -9.76
C GLY A 74 5.53 5.83 -8.70
N ASP A 75 5.48 4.57 -9.10
CA ASP A 75 5.83 3.40 -8.28
C ASP A 75 7.32 3.39 -7.86
N ILE A 76 8.22 3.81 -8.75
CA ILE A 76 9.67 3.89 -8.51
C ILE A 76 10.00 4.80 -7.31
N PRO A 77 9.60 6.08 -7.27
CA PRO A 77 9.88 6.94 -6.13
C PRO A 77 9.14 6.50 -4.86
N VAL A 78 8.00 5.79 -4.96
CA VAL A 78 7.36 5.19 -3.78
C VAL A 78 8.26 4.14 -3.14
N ALA A 79 8.92 3.29 -3.92
CA ALA A 79 9.90 2.34 -3.38
C ALA A 79 11.06 3.06 -2.66
N GLY A 80 11.59 4.14 -3.26
CA GLY A 80 12.60 4.97 -2.62
C GLY A 80 12.13 5.61 -1.31
N LEU A 81 10.87 6.06 -1.24
CA LEU A 81 10.28 6.56 0.00
C LEU A 81 10.19 5.48 1.08
N LEU A 82 9.78 4.26 0.73
CA LEU A 82 9.71 3.14 1.67
C LEU A 82 11.09 2.84 2.28
N GLU A 83 12.14 2.85 1.47
CA GLU A 83 13.53 2.68 1.93
C GLU A 83 13.91 3.78 2.94
N LEU A 84 13.57 5.05 2.66
CA LEU A 84 13.84 6.17 3.57
C LEU A 84 13.08 6.05 4.90
N GLU A 85 11.89 5.45 4.90
CA GLU A 85 11.09 5.16 6.09
C GLU A 85 11.56 3.88 6.83
N GLY A 86 12.61 3.21 6.34
CA GLY A 86 13.20 2.02 6.95
C GLY A 86 12.34 0.76 6.80
N MET A 87 11.59 0.66 5.71
CA MET A 87 10.68 -0.46 5.38
C MET A 87 11.33 -1.50 4.48
#